data_AF-A0A5R8WSA0-F1
#
_entry.id   AF-A0A5R8WSA0-F1
#
_cell.length_a   1.000
_cell.length_b   1.000
_cell.length_c   1.000
_cell.angle_alpha   90.00
_cell.angle_beta   90.00
_cell.angle_gamma   90.00
#
_symmetry.space_group_name_H-M   'P 1'
#
loop_
_entity.id
_entity.type
_entity.pdbx_description
1 polymer ?
#
loop_
_entity_poly.entity_id
_entity_poly.type
_entity_poly.pdbx_seq_one_letter_code
_entity_poly.pdbx_strand_id
1 'polypeptide(L)'
;MASISTRSGSPSYFTLVYQNPLWVFLGLSVTLSIWYILFPDVVPLHNGFAWEGDTYYKPVAINLPHELLETHINSYTIQRIFPFVLLHGFFRLFDIPFRDEYLILWMQIFNLGVGVLMIVLWHKTAKLLNLSLEAAWVGFLAFFVNFSFLKYDLYIPFTTDRLAAAAGLMSLYFYLRRSTLGLWLTALVSLNIWPTALAYNLLLLLIPADEPLPKTSNRPLSLLWAAGVSLLIMLLFVGVLYVRDVPLPPRMAPEVRPLLPLGIVLTGIYVFYTQWTLGRRLIPGWAELGNLLLRTLRPSIKWLYILALLAAYIELTRVIGDPSRSYLPFKTFLINTTYAVLQRPLQFVVAHGVYYGLAALIPMLFWRRLLAVLDRLGLGLGLMLMVVMLQAINSETRQLANVLPLLALIAALVADTFSLNRAAVWTVAVLLVLISKAWLPFNWFDPTFGQPADRFPSFSFVHNGIMLEWPFQVYFMNQGPWISNFYLLLQGGILAVVGFVVYKAFTRSRLGDNAAAGRSH
;
A
#
# COMPACT_ATOMS: atom_id res chain seq x y z
N MET A 1 40.22 -46.41 1.01
CA MET A 1 40.84 -45.11 1.35
C MET A 1 40.21 -44.04 0.46
N ALA A 2 39.16 -43.36 0.95
CA ALA A 2 38.53 -42.24 0.24
C ALA A 2 38.89 -40.95 1.00
N SER A 3 39.64 -40.07 0.35
CA SER A 3 40.09 -38.80 0.93
C SER A 3 38.90 -37.84 1.06
N ILE A 4 38.42 -37.65 2.29
CA ILE A 4 37.46 -36.61 2.63
C ILE A 4 38.22 -35.27 2.56
N SER A 5 38.16 -34.62 1.40
CA SER A 5 38.66 -33.27 1.18
C SER A 5 37.72 -32.27 1.88
N THR A 6 38.04 -31.92 3.12
CA THR A 6 37.44 -30.82 3.87
C THR A 6 37.93 -29.47 3.34
N ARG A 7 37.39 -29.01 2.21
CA ARG A 7 37.55 -27.60 1.82
C ARG A 7 36.62 -26.73 2.68
N SER A 8 37.07 -26.40 3.88
CA SER A 8 36.48 -25.40 4.78
C SER A 8 36.79 -23.98 4.30
N GLY A 9 36.42 -23.66 3.05
CA GLY A 9 36.46 -22.28 2.58
C GLY A 9 35.38 -21.49 3.31
N SER A 10 35.76 -20.47 4.09
CA SER A 10 34.81 -19.55 4.70
C SER A 10 33.85 -19.01 3.62
N PRO A 11 32.53 -19.00 3.84
CA PRO A 11 31.59 -18.48 2.86
C PRO A 11 31.95 -17.05 2.47
N SER A 12 31.84 -16.72 1.18
CA SER A 12 32.11 -15.36 0.71
C SER A 12 31.19 -14.34 1.42
N TYR A 13 31.67 -13.12 1.64
CA TYR A 13 30.89 -12.03 2.26
C TYR A 13 29.51 -11.85 1.59
N PHE A 14 29.47 -11.91 0.24
CA PHE A 14 28.22 -11.85 -0.53
C PHE A 14 27.23 -12.97 -0.19
N THR A 15 27.73 -14.17 0.13
CA THR A 15 26.87 -15.28 0.55
C THR A 15 26.29 -15.02 1.94
N LEU A 16 27.09 -14.49 2.87
CA LEU A 16 26.62 -14.13 4.21
C LEU A 16 25.55 -13.03 4.18
N VAL A 17 25.77 -11.99 3.36
CA VAL A 17 24.79 -10.91 3.14
C VAL A 17 23.50 -11.46 2.54
N TYR A 18 23.60 -12.29 1.49
CA TYR A 18 22.43 -12.89 0.85
C TYR A 18 21.65 -13.82 1.79
N GLN A 19 22.32 -14.54 2.69
CA GLN A 19 21.64 -15.43 3.65
C GLN A 19 20.86 -14.68 4.73
N ASN A 20 21.05 -13.36 4.87
CA ASN A 20 20.50 -12.58 5.97
C ASN A 20 19.79 -11.31 5.49
N PRO A 21 18.67 -11.42 4.74
CA PRO A 21 17.94 -10.25 4.25
C PRO A 21 17.54 -9.29 5.38
N LEU A 22 17.16 -9.80 6.57
CA LEU A 22 16.84 -8.98 7.74
C LEU A 22 17.89 -7.90 8.00
N TRP A 23 19.16 -8.28 8.11
CA TRP A 23 20.24 -7.35 8.44
C TRP A 23 20.52 -6.37 7.30
N VAL A 24 20.37 -6.82 6.05
CA VAL A 24 20.51 -5.93 4.88
C VAL A 24 19.44 -4.85 4.89
N PHE A 25 18.18 -5.22 5.09
CA PHE A 25 17.09 -4.25 5.10
C PHE A 25 17.11 -3.35 6.34
N LEU A 26 17.55 -3.85 7.50
CA LEU A 26 17.82 -3.00 8.67
C LEU A 26 18.90 -1.97 8.39
N GLY A 27 20.05 -2.41 7.86
CA GLY A 27 21.16 -1.53 7.48
C GLY A 27 20.72 -0.48 6.44
N LEU A 28 19.98 -0.91 5.42
CA LEU A 28 19.43 -0.03 4.39
C LEU A 28 18.48 1.03 4.98
N SER A 29 17.51 0.62 5.80
CA SER A 29 16.54 1.54 6.42
C SER A 29 17.22 2.55 7.33
N VAL A 30 18.15 2.11 8.18
CA VAL A 30 18.89 3.00 9.08
C VAL A 30 19.75 3.98 8.29
N THR A 31 20.52 3.48 7.31
CA THR A 31 21.41 4.31 6.51
C THR A 31 20.63 5.36 5.70
N LEU A 32 19.53 4.96 5.06
CA LEU A 32 18.68 5.89 4.30
C LEU A 32 17.99 6.90 5.20
N SER A 33 17.43 6.48 6.34
CA SER A 33 16.82 7.43 7.28
C SER A 33 17.84 8.43 7.80
N ILE A 34 19.04 7.99 8.20
CA ILE A 34 20.12 8.89 8.64
C ILE A 34 20.53 9.83 7.51
N TRP A 35 20.66 9.31 6.28
CA TRP A 35 20.97 10.14 5.12
C TRP A 35 19.94 11.26 4.92
N TYR A 36 18.64 10.95 4.97
CA TYR A 36 17.58 11.96 4.81
C TYR A 36 17.45 12.91 6.03
N ILE A 37 17.94 12.52 7.21
CA ILE A 37 18.02 13.42 8.36
C ILE A 37 19.20 14.40 8.17
N LEU A 38 20.35 13.93 7.70
CA LEU A 38 21.55 14.75 7.51
C LEU A 38 21.52 15.62 6.24
N PHE A 39 20.89 15.11 5.18
CA PHE A 39 20.76 15.74 3.87
C PHE A 39 19.27 15.78 3.48
N PRO A 40 18.48 16.64 4.15
CA PRO A 40 17.04 16.64 4.00
C PRO A 40 16.60 17.06 2.60
N ASP A 41 16.07 16.08 1.86
CA ASP A 41 15.19 16.33 0.74
C ASP A 41 13.76 16.13 1.26
N VAL A 42 13.28 17.14 1.99
CA VAL A 42 11.94 17.19 2.58
C VAL A 42 11.12 18.20 1.79
N VAL A 43 9.83 17.92 1.60
CA VAL A 43 8.91 18.81 0.88
C VAL A 43 9.00 20.27 1.40
N PRO A 44 9.30 21.26 0.55
CA PRO A 44 9.48 22.64 1.02
C PRO A 44 8.14 23.31 1.38
N LEU A 45 7.01 22.74 0.96
CA LEU A 45 5.68 23.25 1.28
C LEU A 45 5.44 23.27 2.80
N HIS A 46 5.08 24.45 3.31
CA HIS A 46 4.78 24.70 4.72
C HIS A 46 5.89 24.14 5.63
N ASN A 47 7.15 24.52 5.42
CA ASN A 47 8.29 24.12 6.26
C ASN A 47 8.43 22.60 6.48
N GLY A 48 8.07 21.76 5.50
CA GLY A 48 8.17 20.30 5.64
C GLY A 48 6.89 19.59 6.08
N PHE A 49 5.86 20.33 6.49
CA PHE A 49 4.58 19.74 6.91
C PHE A 49 3.68 19.38 5.72
N ALA A 50 3.94 19.91 4.52
CA ALA A 50 3.09 19.71 3.35
C ALA A 50 1.61 20.05 3.62
N TRP A 51 0.68 19.34 2.99
CA TRP A 51 -0.75 19.67 2.98
C TRP A 51 -1.45 19.36 4.30
N GLU A 52 -1.88 18.10 4.50
CA GLU A 52 -2.60 17.69 5.71
C GLU A 52 -1.75 17.86 6.96
N GLY A 53 -0.43 17.76 6.83
CA GLY A 53 0.49 17.91 7.95
C GLY A 53 0.44 19.31 8.57
N ASP A 54 0.39 20.36 7.76
CA ASP A 54 0.37 21.73 8.27
C ASP A 54 -1.01 22.11 8.80
N THR A 55 -2.06 21.80 8.03
CA THR A 55 -3.43 22.26 8.33
C THR A 55 -4.10 21.45 9.44
N TYR A 56 -3.81 20.15 9.55
CA TYR A 56 -4.54 19.26 10.44
C TYR A 56 -3.66 18.59 11.50
N TYR A 57 -2.51 18.06 11.12
CA TYR A 57 -1.73 17.23 12.04
C TYR A 57 -0.85 18.07 12.98
N LYS A 58 -0.26 19.16 12.50
CA LYS A 58 0.60 20.06 13.28
C LYS A 58 -0.15 20.74 14.43
N PRO A 59 -1.36 21.30 14.24
CA PRO A 59 -2.15 21.85 15.35
C PRO A 59 -2.39 20.82 16.46
N VAL A 60 -2.72 19.58 16.08
CA VAL A 60 -2.95 18.46 17.01
C VAL A 60 -1.68 18.10 17.78
N ALA A 61 -0.52 18.09 17.11
CA ALA A 61 0.76 17.84 17.75
C ALA A 61 1.12 18.94 18.77
N ILE A 62 0.83 20.21 18.48
CA ILE A 62 1.20 21.35 19.32
C ILE A 62 0.23 21.50 20.51
N ASN A 63 -1.07 21.45 20.26
CA ASN A 63 -2.09 21.75 21.25
C ASN A 63 -3.23 20.71 21.25
N LEU A 64 -2.87 19.47 21.59
CA LEU A 64 -3.80 18.34 21.58
C LEU A 64 -5.09 18.57 22.39
N PRO A 65 -5.07 19.13 23.62
CA PRO A 65 -6.29 19.34 24.40
C PRO A 65 -7.25 20.32 23.71
N HIS A 66 -6.74 21.43 23.17
CA HIS A 66 -7.55 22.40 22.45
C HIS A 66 -8.18 21.79 21.20
N GLU A 67 -7.40 21.06 20.41
CA GLU A 67 -7.92 20.46 19.18
C GLU A 67 -8.96 19.36 19.43
N LEU A 68 -8.78 18.56 20.49
CA LEU A 68 -9.73 17.49 20.83
C LEU A 68 -10.99 17.99 21.54
N LEU A 69 -10.87 18.97 22.44
CA LEU A 69 -11.94 19.35 23.36
C LEU A 69 -12.65 20.66 22.98
N GLU A 70 -11.99 21.57 22.27
CA GLU A 70 -12.54 22.90 21.97
C GLU A 70 -12.88 23.07 20.48
N THR A 71 -11.95 22.77 19.57
CA THR A 71 -12.20 22.94 18.12
C THR A 71 -12.91 21.75 17.49
N HIS A 72 -12.84 20.58 18.14
CA HIS A 72 -13.27 19.27 17.65
C HIS A 72 -12.71 18.92 16.27
N ILE A 73 -11.67 18.08 16.26
CA ILE A 73 -11.05 17.51 15.06
C ILE A 73 -12.11 16.88 14.15
N ASN A 74 -12.02 17.10 12.83
CA ASN A 74 -12.96 16.51 11.91
C ASN A 74 -12.90 14.96 11.87
N SER A 75 -14.04 14.35 11.54
CA SER A 75 -14.22 12.89 11.52
C SER A 75 -13.25 12.10 10.61
N TYR A 76 -12.64 12.75 9.62
CA TYR A 76 -11.61 12.14 8.77
C TYR A 76 -10.23 12.18 9.43
N THR A 77 -9.87 13.33 10.00
CA THR A 77 -8.55 13.58 10.60
C THR A 77 -8.37 12.80 11.89
N ILE A 78 -9.43 12.67 12.70
CA ILE A 78 -9.38 11.91 13.97
C ILE A 78 -8.94 10.45 13.75
N GLN A 79 -9.18 9.91 12.55
CA GLN A 79 -8.74 8.56 12.18
C GLN A 79 -7.25 8.47 11.80
N ARG A 80 -6.48 9.55 11.95
CA ARG A 80 -5.08 9.67 11.56
C ARG A 80 -4.21 10.40 12.60
N ILE A 81 -4.70 10.60 13.83
CA ILE A 81 -4.00 11.42 14.83
C ILE A 81 -2.96 10.66 15.67
N PHE A 82 -2.93 9.33 15.63
CA PHE A 82 -2.13 8.52 16.55
C PHE A 82 -0.66 8.97 16.71
N PRO A 83 0.14 9.14 15.64
CA PRO A 83 1.55 9.53 15.80
C PRO A 83 1.70 10.94 16.39
N PHE A 84 0.74 11.84 16.16
CA PHE A 84 0.79 13.22 16.63
C PHE A 84 0.39 13.35 18.11
N VAL A 85 -0.49 12.46 18.58
CA VAL A 85 -0.77 12.30 20.03
C VAL A 85 0.48 11.84 20.77
N LEU A 86 1.19 10.84 20.21
CA LEU A 86 2.46 10.37 20.79
C LEU A 86 3.53 11.47 20.80
N LEU A 87 3.63 12.23 19.71
CA LEU A 87 4.50 13.39 19.62
C LEU A 87 4.19 14.40 20.73
N HIS A 88 2.93 14.83 20.85
CA HIS A 88 2.50 15.79 21.86
C HIS A 88 2.88 15.35 23.27
N GLY A 89 2.56 14.09 23.62
CA GLY A 89 2.89 13.52 24.92
C GLY A 89 4.41 13.47 25.17
N PHE A 90 5.20 13.09 24.17
CA PHE A 90 6.66 13.06 24.27
C PHE A 90 7.25 14.46 24.52
N PHE A 91 6.82 15.47 23.77
CA PHE A 91 7.34 16.83 23.92
C PHE A 91 6.98 17.43 25.28
N ARG A 92 5.77 17.18 25.78
CA ARG A 92 5.35 17.60 27.13
C ARG A 92 6.11 16.88 28.23
N LEU A 93 6.37 15.58 28.08
CA LEU A 93 7.07 14.78 29.10
C LEU A 93 8.54 15.22 29.27
N PHE A 94 9.20 15.61 28.17
CA PHE A 94 10.62 15.98 28.16
C PHE A 94 10.87 17.49 28.06
N ASP A 95 9.83 18.32 28.19
CA ASP A 95 9.87 19.78 28.07
C ASP A 95 10.58 20.28 26.78
N ILE A 96 10.34 19.58 25.67
CA ILE A 96 10.86 19.96 24.35
C ILE A 96 9.97 21.05 23.77
N PRO A 97 10.51 22.21 23.34
CA PRO A 97 9.68 23.25 22.74
C PRO A 97 9.09 22.78 21.41
N PHE A 98 7.84 23.14 21.15
CA PHE A 98 7.13 22.79 19.92
C PHE A 98 7.58 23.64 18.71
N ARG A 99 8.84 23.48 18.30
CA ARG A 99 9.41 24.13 17.11
C ARG A 99 9.31 23.23 15.89
N ASP A 100 9.07 23.82 14.73
CA ASP A 100 8.93 23.12 13.44
C ASP A 100 10.07 22.12 13.18
N GLU A 101 11.33 22.54 13.40
CA GLU A 101 12.48 21.66 13.22
C GLU A 101 12.44 20.38 14.08
N TYR A 102 11.97 20.50 15.34
CA TYR A 102 11.92 19.38 16.28
C TYR A 102 10.74 18.46 15.98
N LEU A 103 9.61 19.00 15.54
CA LEU A 103 8.45 18.20 15.12
C LEU A 103 8.81 17.32 13.92
N ILE A 104 9.46 17.89 12.91
CA ILE A 104 9.90 17.16 11.72
C ILE A 104 10.95 16.10 12.07
N LEU A 105 11.97 16.46 12.86
CA LEU A 105 13.00 15.51 13.29
C LEU A 105 12.40 14.35 14.08
N TRP A 106 11.49 14.62 15.01
CA TRP A 106 10.81 13.55 15.76
C TRP A 106 10.05 12.61 14.83
N MET A 107 9.31 13.13 13.85
CA MET A 107 8.59 12.30 12.88
C MET A 107 9.54 11.47 12.01
N GLN A 108 10.70 11.99 11.62
CA GLN A 108 11.72 11.23 10.90
C GLN A 108 12.26 10.07 11.75
N ILE A 109 12.57 10.30 13.02
CA ILE A 109 13.03 9.26 13.97
C ILE A 109 11.93 8.24 14.23
N PHE A 110 10.69 8.69 14.42
CA PHE A 110 9.53 7.83 14.58
C PHE A 110 9.34 6.93 13.35
N ASN A 111 9.39 7.49 12.14
CA ASN A 111 9.28 6.74 10.89
C ASN A 111 10.43 5.75 10.67
N LEU A 112 11.63 6.03 11.20
CA LEU A 112 12.73 5.05 11.26
C LEU A 112 12.38 3.89 12.22
N GLY A 113 11.92 4.20 13.43
CA GLY A 113 11.48 3.19 14.40
C GLY A 113 10.38 2.28 13.85
N VAL A 114 9.38 2.87 13.18
CA VAL A 114 8.33 2.14 12.48
C VAL A 114 8.91 1.28 11.36
N GLY A 115 9.84 1.80 10.54
CA GLY A 115 10.52 1.02 9.49
C GLY A 115 11.26 -0.21 10.03
N VAL A 116 12.00 -0.06 11.14
CA VAL A 116 12.68 -1.16 11.83
C VAL A 116 11.69 -2.21 12.33
N LEU A 117 10.60 -1.77 12.98
CA LEU A 117 9.52 -2.67 13.43
C LEU A 117 8.94 -3.47 12.26
N MET A 118 8.68 -2.81 11.13
CA MET A 118 8.14 -3.45 9.93
C MET A 118 9.09 -4.50 9.36
N ILE A 119 10.39 -4.21 9.29
CA ILE A 119 11.42 -5.15 8.82
C ILE A 119 11.46 -6.41 9.71
N VAL A 120 11.46 -6.23 11.03
CA VAL A 120 11.45 -7.34 11.99
C VAL A 120 10.16 -8.15 11.90
N LEU A 121 9.01 -7.50 11.82
CA LEU A 121 7.71 -8.17 11.68
C LEU A 121 7.60 -8.92 10.35
N TRP A 122 8.05 -8.32 9.24
CA TRP A 122 8.07 -8.97 7.94
C TRP A 122 8.93 -10.25 7.97
N HIS A 123 10.12 -10.18 8.57
CA HIS A 123 10.98 -11.35 8.76
C HIS A 123 10.29 -12.46 9.57
N LYS A 124 9.58 -12.09 10.65
CA LYS A 124 8.79 -13.03 11.45
C LYS A 124 7.65 -13.64 10.62
N THR A 125 6.99 -12.87 9.78
CA THR A 125 5.94 -13.35 8.85
C THR A 125 6.52 -14.32 7.83
N ALA A 126 7.66 -14.02 7.22
CA ALA A 126 8.34 -14.90 6.27
C ALA A 126 8.72 -16.25 6.91
N LYS A 127 9.25 -16.22 8.14
CA LYS A 127 9.53 -17.43 8.93
C LYS A 127 8.27 -18.20 9.29
N LEU A 128 7.20 -17.52 9.70
CA LEU A 128 5.92 -18.14 10.06
C LEU A 128 5.33 -18.94 8.88
N LEU A 129 5.53 -18.46 7.66
CA LEU A 129 5.05 -19.09 6.43
C LEU A 129 6.05 -20.07 5.79
N ASN A 130 7.23 -20.27 6.42
CA ASN A 130 8.33 -21.07 5.90
C ASN A 130 8.69 -20.73 4.45
N LEU A 131 8.78 -19.44 4.13
CA LEU A 131 9.18 -19.00 2.79
C LEU A 131 10.63 -19.41 2.50
N SER A 132 10.91 -19.77 1.23
CA SER A 132 12.30 -19.90 0.76
C SER A 132 13.06 -18.58 0.93
N LEU A 133 14.39 -18.65 0.97
CA LEU A 133 15.23 -17.46 1.11
C LEU A 133 14.98 -16.46 -0.03
N GLU A 134 14.87 -16.97 -1.25
CA GLU A 134 14.56 -16.22 -2.47
C GLU A 134 13.20 -15.52 -2.38
N ALA A 135 12.16 -16.25 -1.94
CA ALA A 135 10.82 -15.68 -1.75
C ALA A 135 10.80 -14.62 -0.66
N ALA A 136 11.54 -14.84 0.44
CA ALA A 136 11.71 -13.86 1.50
C ALA A 136 12.35 -12.58 0.95
N TRP A 137 13.43 -12.69 0.16
CA TRP A 137 14.05 -11.56 -0.54
C TRP A 137 13.06 -10.82 -1.44
N VAL A 138 12.31 -11.53 -2.29
CA VAL A 138 11.31 -10.91 -3.16
C VAL A 138 10.26 -10.16 -2.36
N GLY A 139 9.82 -10.71 -1.22
CA GLY A 139 8.88 -10.03 -0.35
C GLY A 139 9.45 -8.77 0.32
N PHE A 140 10.70 -8.82 0.80
CA PHE A 140 11.38 -7.63 1.29
C PHE A 140 11.52 -6.56 0.18
N LEU A 141 11.91 -6.97 -1.03
CA LEU A 141 12.02 -6.09 -2.19
C LEU A 141 10.67 -5.46 -2.56
N ALA A 142 9.60 -6.25 -2.59
CA ALA A 142 8.25 -5.76 -2.90
C ALA A 142 7.74 -4.77 -1.85
N PHE A 143 8.06 -5.00 -0.57
CA PHE A 143 7.57 -4.16 0.50
C PHE A 143 8.39 -2.87 0.69
N PHE A 144 9.72 -2.99 0.70
CA PHE A 144 10.61 -1.90 1.12
C PHE A 144 11.34 -1.20 -0.03
N VAL A 145 11.46 -1.82 -1.22
CA VAL A 145 12.18 -1.22 -2.37
C VAL A 145 11.19 -0.71 -3.40
N ASN A 146 10.48 0.36 -3.03
CA ASN A 146 9.54 1.07 -3.88
C ASN A 146 9.55 2.57 -3.58
N PHE A 147 8.84 3.36 -4.39
CA PHE A 147 8.80 4.81 -4.24
C PHE A 147 8.19 5.24 -2.90
N SER A 148 7.14 4.55 -2.42
CA SER A 148 6.52 4.87 -1.13
C SER A 148 7.55 4.85 0.01
N PHE A 149 8.27 3.74 0.17
CA PHE A 149 9.16 3.52 1.30
C PHE A 149 10.50 4.24 1.17
N LEU A 150 11.12 4.17 0.00
CA LEU A 150 12.47 4.70 -0.18
C LEU A 150 12.51 6.20 -0.47
N LYS A 151 11.38 6.80 -0.84
CA LYS A 151 11.32 8.21 -1.19
C LYS A 151 10.20 8.96 -0.48
N TYR A 152 8.95 8.56 -0.70
CA TYR A 152 7.79 9.35 -0.32
C TYR A 152 7.67 9.59 1.18
N ASP A 153 7.75 8.53 1.99
CA ASP A 153 7.63 8.59 3.45
C ASP A 153 8.76 9.40 4.11
N LEU A 154 9.93 9.49 3.45
CA LEU A 154 11.06 10.29 3.92
C LEU A 154 10.95 11.75 3.45
N TYR A 155 10.42 11.95 2.24
CA TYR A 155 10.18 13.26 1.64
C TYR A 155 9.04 14.03 2.32
N ILE A 156 8.01 13.32 2.81
CA ILE A 156 6.89 13.88 3.58
C ILE A 156 6.84 13.19 4.94
N PRO A 157 7.71 13.55 5.89
CA PRO A 157 7.82 12.84 7.16
C PRO A 157 6.56 13.01 8.02
N PHE A 158 5.83 14.12 7.86
CA PHE A 158 4.62 14.45 8.62
C PHE A 158 3.35 13.82 8.03
N THR A 159 3.40 12.51 7.75
CA THR A 159 2.27 11.73 7.19
C THR A 159 2.09 10.40 7.92
N THR A 160 0.98 9.71 7.67
CA THR A 160 0.63 8.45 8.35
C THR A 160 0.76 7.20 7.48
N ASP A 161 1.21 7.31 6.22
CA ASP A 161 1.27 6.18 5.27
C ASP A 161 2.12 5.01 5.77
N ARG A 162 3.33 5.30 6.25
CA ARG A 162 4.24 4.27 6.79
C ARG A 162 3.63 3.55 7.99
N LEU A 163 2.98 4.31 8.87
CA LEU A 163 2.31 3.76 10.03
C LEU A 163 1.07 2.93 9.64
N ALA A 164 0.33 3.34 8.61
CA ALA A 164 -0.76 2.56 8.05
C ALA A 164 -0.27 1.23 7.48
N ALA A 165 0.86 1.22 6.76
CA ALA A 165 1.51 0.00 6.29
C ALA A 165 2.00 -0.89 7.46
N ALA A 166 2.53 -0.30 8.53
CA ALA A 166 2.90 -1.04 9.75
C ALA A 166 1.69 -1.68 10.43
N ALA A 167 0.60 -0.94 10.59
CA ALA A 167 -0.67 -1.44 11.12
C ALA A 167 -1.21 -2.61 10.27
N GLY A 168 -1.20 -2.46 8.94
CA GLY A 168 -1.56 -3.54 8.02
C GLY A 168 -0.70 -4.80 8.18
N LEU A 169 0.62 -4.64 8.34
CA LEU A 169 1.54 -5.75 8.55
C LEU A 169 1.32 -6.43 9.91
N MET A 170 1.05 -5.66 10.96
CA MET A 170 0.71 -6.19 12.28
C MET A 170 -0.58 -7.00 12.22
N SER A 171 -1.63 -6.47 11.59
CA SER A 171 -2.89 -7.18 11.38
C SER A 171 -2.67 -8.49 10.62
N LEU A 172 -1.91 -8.44 9.52
CA LEU A 172 -1.55 -9.62 8.73
C LEU A 172 -0.77 -10.64 9.57
N TYR A 173 0.24 -10.20 10.33
CA TYR A 173 1.05 -11.07 11.17
C TYR A 173 0.23 -11.76 12.26
N PHE A 174 -0.60 -11.02 13.01
CA PHE A 174 -1.43 -11.59 14.06
C PHE A 174 -2.54 -12.48 13.51
N TYR A 175 -3.08 -12.15 12.34
CA TYR A 175 -4.01 -13.00 11.62
C TYR A 175 -3.38 -14.35 11.28
N LEU A 176 -2.22 -14.34 10.61
CA LEU A 176 -1.49 -15.56 10.24
C LEU A 176 -1.01 -16.36 11.47
N ARG A 177 -0.66 -15.67 12.57
CA ARG A 177 -0.31 -16.30 13.86
C ARG A 177 -1.53 -16.83 14.62
N ARG A 178 -2.75 -16.62 14.11
CA ARG A 178 -4.02 -16.99 14.74
C ARG A 178 -4.22 -16.34 16.12
N SER A 179 -3.67 -15.14 16.32
CA SER A 179 -3.82 -14.37 17.55
C SER A 179 -4.98 -13.39 17.42
N THR A 180 -6.18 -13.81 17.80
CA THR A 180 -7.38 -12.95 17.73
C THR A 180 -7.23 -11.70 18.60
N LEU A 181 -6.66 -11.82 19.81
CA LEU A 181 -6.43 -10.68 20.69
C LEU A 181 -5.41 -9.70 20.08
N GLY A 182 -4.29 -10.20 19.53
CA GLY A 182 -3.30 -9.35 18.88
C GLY A 182 -3.88 -8.61 17.67
N LEU A 183 -4.70 -9.29 16.86
CA LEU A 183 -5.41 -8.69 15.74
C LEU A 183 -6.41 -7.63 16.22
N TRP A 184 -7.18 -7.90 17.27
CA TRP A 184 -8.15 -6.94 17.81
C TRP A 184 -7.48 -5.69 18.40
N LEU A 185 -6.41 -5.86 19.19
CA LEU A 185 -5.63 -4.73 19.73
C LEU A 185 -5.03 -3.89 18.59
N THR A 186 -4.50 -4.54 17.56
CA THR A 186 -4.00 -3.85 16.36
C THR A 186 -5.12 -3.08 15.67
N ALA A 187 -6.30 -3.70 15.52
CA ALA A 187 -7.47 -3.07 14.91
C ALA A 187 -7.92 -1.81 15.67
N LEU A 188 -7.96 -1.88 17.00
CA LEU A 188 -8.34 -0.77 17.86
C LEU A 188 -7.38 0.43 17.70
N VAL A 189 -6.08 0.18 17.74
CA VAL A 189 -5.07 1.22 17.51
C VAL A 189 -5.17 1.78 16.08
N SER A 190 -5.43 0.91 15.10
CA SER A 190 -5.52 1.29 13.69
C SER A 190 -6.68 2.24 13.38
N LEU A 191 -7.72 2.29 14.23
CA LEU A 191 -8.82 3.26 14.08
C LEU A 191 -8.34 4.72 14.07
N ASN A 192 -7.22 4.99 14.74
CA ASN A 192 -6.60 6.32 14.85
C ASN A 192 -5.40 6.51 13.90
N ILE A 193 -5.13 5.52 13.03
CA ILE A 193 -4.02 5.54 12.08
C ILE A 193 -4.53 5.67 10.65
N TRP A 194 -5.54 4.86 10.28
CA TRP A 194 -5.97 4.77 8.88
C TRP A 194 -7.46 4.40 8.72
N PRO A 195 -8.25 5.15 7.93
CA PRO A 195 -9.69 4.94 7.82
C PRO A 195 -10.12 3.54 7.33
N THR A 196 -9.46 2.99 6.31
CA THR A 196 -9.85 1.69 5.75
C THR A 196 -9.43 0.50 6.63
N ALA A 197 -8.63 0.72 7.67
CA ALA A 197 -8.16 -0.34 8.55
C ALA A 197 -9.31 -1.02 9.30
N LEU A 198 -10.39 -0.30 9.64
CA LEU A 198 -11.57 -0.91 10.26
C LEU A 198 -12.14 -2.02 9.39
N ALA A 199 -12.45 -1.73 8.12
CA ALA A 199 -13.09 -2.68 7.22
C ALA A 199 -12.27 -3.96 7.04
N TYR A 200 -10.94 -3.83 6.90
CA TYR A 200 -10.06 -4.99 6.76
C TYR A 200 -9.94 -5.80 8.05
N ASN A 201 -9.75 -5.13 9.19
CA ASN A 201 -9.66 -5.84 10.46
C ASN A 201 -10.96 -6.54 10.83
N LEU A 202 -12.12 -5.94 10.53
CA LEU A 202 -13.42 -6.60 10.70
C LEU A 202 -13.51 -7.86 9.86
N LEU A 203 -13.10 -7.82 8.59
CA LEU A 203 -13.10 -8.99 7.72
C LEU A 203 -12.19 -10.11 8.26
N LEU A 204 -11.00 -9.77 8.73
CA LEU A 204 -10.04 -10.72 9.31
C LEU A 204 -10.46 -11.25 10.70
N LEU A 205 -11.20 -10.48 11.49
CA LEU A 205 -11.78 -10.95 12.75
C LEU A 205 -12.97 -11.89 12.51
N LEU A 206 -13.77 -11.58 11.49
CA LEU A 206 -14.96 -12.33 11.12
C LEU A 206 -14.61 -13.69 10.50
N ILE A 207 -13.63 -13.72 9.58
CA ILE A 207 -13.22 -14.93 8.85
C ILE A 207 -11.87 -15.43 9.37
N PRO A 208 -11.84 -16.54 10.14
CA PRO A 208 -10.62 -17.06 10.76
C PRO A 208 -9.51 -17.43 9.77
N ALA A 209 -8.25 -17.34 10.19
CA ALA A 209 -7.08 -17.66 9.35
C ALA A 209 -6.95 -19.13 8.97
N ASP A 210 -7.63 -20.02 9.67
CA ASP A 210 -7.72 -21.44 9.38
C ASP A 210 -8.94 -21.81 8.52
N GLU A 211 -9.79 -20.85 8.14
CA GLU A 211 -10.90 -21.13 7.23
C GLU A 211 -10.34 -21.41 5.83
N PRO A 212 -10.49 -22.66 5.32
CA PRO A 212 -9.95 -23.04 4.02
C PRO A 212 -10.72 -22.35 2.90
N LEU A 213 -10.15 -22.36 1.70
CA LEU A 213 -10.93 -21.99 0.52
C LEU A 213 -12.10 -22.97 0.29
N PRO A 214 -13.20 -22.48 -0.31
CA PRO A 214 -14.32 -23.33 -0.70
C PRO A 214 -13.90 -24.54 -1.52
N LYS A 215 -14.49 -25.70 -1.21
CA LYS A 215 -14.32 -26.91 -2.03
C LYS A 215 -15.17 -26.86 -3.29
N THR A 216 -16.31 -26.18 -3.21
CA THR A 216 -17.23 -26.00 -4.33
C THR A 216 -17.13 -24.58 -4.89
N SER A 217 -17.40 -24.43 -6.19
CA SER A 217 -17.38 -23.13 -6.88
C SER A 217 -18.75 -22.83 -7.44
N ASN A 218 -19.35 -21.70 -7.07
CA ASN A 218 -20.60 -21.25 -7.66
C ASN A 218 -20.32 -20.33 -8.84
N ARG A 219 -20.14 -20.93 -10.03
CA ARG A 219 -19.86 -20.17 -11.26
C ARG A 219 -20.96 -19.14 -11.58
N PRO A 220 -22.26 -19.47 -11.58
CA PRO A 220 -23.30 -18.47 -11.84
C PRO A 220 -23.22 -17.29 -10.86
N LEU A 221 -23.11 -17.56 -9.55
CA LEU A 221 -23.03 -16.49 -8.54
C LEU A 221 -21.75 -15.65 -8.68
N SER A 222 -20.62 -16.28 -9.01
CA SER A 222 -19.37 -15.56 -9.27
C SER A 222 -19.49 -14.63 -10.48
N LEU A 223 -20.24 -15.04 -11.50
CA LEU A 223 -20.44 -14.27 -12.74
C LEU A 223 -21.35 -13.09 -12.45
N LEU A 224 -22.47 -13.35 -11.77
CA LEU A 224 -23.43 -12.34 -11.36
C LEU A 224 -22.78 -11.31 -10.43
N TRP A 225 -21.94 -11.75 -9.48
CA TRP A 225 -21.16 -10.86 -8.63
C TRP A 225 -20.23 -9.96 -9.44
N ALA A 226 -19.39 -10.57 -10.29
CA ALA A 226 -18.42 -9.82 -11.09
C ALA A 226 -19.08 -8.83 -12.05
N ALA A 227 -20.15 -9.26 -12.74
CA ALA A 227 -20.95 -8.42 -13.62
C ALA A 227 -21.65 -7.30 -12.84
N GLY A 228 -22.27 -7.63 -11.70
CA GLY A 228 -22.98 -6.67 -10.86
C GLY A 228 -22.09 -5.58 -10.31
N VAL A 229 -20.93 -5.93 -9.74
CA VAL A 229 -19.98 -4.95 -9.20
C VAL A 229 -19.34 -4.11 -10.31
N SER A 230 -18.96 -4.72 -11.44
CA SER A 230 -18.46 -4.00 -12.60
C SER A 230 -19.48 -3.01 -13.14
N LEU A 231 -20.72 -3.45 -13.34
CA LEU A 231 -21.80 -2.61 -13.84
C LEU A 231 -22.11 -1.48 -12.87
N LEU A 232 -22.15 -1.75 -11.56
CA LEU A 232 -22.38 -0.74 -10.52
C LEU A 232 -21.32 0.37 -10.59
N ILE A 233 -20.04 0.02 -10.71
CA ILE A 233 -18.93 0.99 -10.81
C ILE A 233 -19.04 1.79 -12.12
N MET A 234 -19.33 1.14 -13.24
CA MET A 234 -19.51 1.83 -14.52
C MET A 234 -20.72 2.80 -14.49
N LEU A 235 -21.85 2.37 -13.94
CA LEU A 235 -23.04 3.20 -13.80
C LEU A 235 -22.82 4.36 -12.83
N LEU A 236 -22.06 4.16 -11.76
CA LEU A 236 -21.63 5.24 -10.87
C LEU A 236 -20.85 6.30 -11.65
N PHE A 237 -19.87 5.87 -12.45
CA PHE A 237 -19.06 6.78 -13.26
C PHE A 237 -19.89 7.54 -14.28
N VAL A 238 -20.79 6.85 -14.99
CA VAL A 238 -21.71 7.49 -15.93
C VAL A 238 -22.65 8.47 -15.22
N GLY A 239 -23.15 8.08 -14.05
CA GLY A 239 -24.02 8.91 -13.22
C GLY A 239 -23.33 10.19 -12.75
N VAL A 240 -22.08 10.10 -12.28
CA VAL A 240 -21.30 11.26 -11.82
C VAL A 240 -20.94 12.20 -12.98
N LEU A 241 -20.45 11.64 -14.09
CA LEU A 241 -19.88 12.43 -15.19
C LEU A 241 -20.92 12.93 -16.19
N TYR A 242 -21.87 12.09 -16.61
CA TYR A 242 -22.78 12.42 -17.72
C TYR A 242 -24.19 12.77 -17.26
N VAL A 243 -24.65 12.24 -16.12
CA VAL A 243 -26.02 12.50 -15.62
C VAL A 243 -26.04 13.68 -14.66
N ARG A 244 -25.11 13.70 -13.70
CA ARG A 244 -25.00 14.76 -12.70
C ARG A 244 -24.12 15.92 -13.13
N ASP A 245 -23.32 15.73 -14.18
CA ASP A 245 -22.36 16.72 -14.70
C ASP A 245 -21.57 17.41 -13.57
N VAL A 246 -21.07 16.59 -12.64
CA VAL A 246 -20.26 17.10 -11.53
C VAL A 246 -19.01 17.75 -12.15
N PRO A 247 -18.56 18.94 -11.72
CA PRO A 247 -17.34 19.52 -12.26
C PRO A 247 -16.10 18.79 -11.76
N LEU A 248 -15.04 18.79 -12.58
CA LEU A 248 -13.71 18.31 -12.18
C LEU A 248 -13.25 19.03 -10.89
N PRO A 249 -12.78 18.30 -9.86
CA PRO A 249 -12.17 18.92 -8.71
C PRO A 249 -10.98 19.81 -9.12
N PRO A 250 -10.86 21.05 -8.63
CA PRO A 250 -9.86 22.02 -9.11
C PRO A 250 -8.41 21.59 -8.87
N ARG A 251 -8.21 20.56 -8.04
CA ARG A 251 -6.93 20.03 -7.59
C ARG A 251 -6.51 18.76 -8.31
N MET A 252 -7.06 18.45 -9.47
CA MET A 252 -6.78 17.21 -10.21
C MET A 252 -6.27 17.52 -11.62
N ALA A 253 -5.45 16.64 -12.17
CA ALA A 253 -5.09 16.72 -13.59
C ALA A 253 -6.36 16.72 -14.46
N PRO A 254 -6.37 17.45 -15.59
CA PRO A 254 -7.52 17.52 -16.48
C PRO A 254 -7.82 16.14 -17.06
N GLU A 255 -9.10 15.82 -17.18
CA GLU A 255 -9.55 14.60 -17.84
C GLU A 255 -9.38 14.68 -19.36
N VAL A 256 -9.01 13.57 -19.99
CA VAL A 256 -9.00 13.47 -21.45
C VAL A 256 -10.40 13.07 -21.91
N ARG A 257 -11.33 14.05 -22.01
CA ARG A 257 -12.77 13.82 -22.26
C ARG A 257 -13.09 12.79 -23.35
N PRO A 258 -12.45 12.80 -24.54
CA PRO A 258 -12.73 11.81 -25.58
C PRO A 258 -12.41 10.36 -25.18
N LEU A 259 -11.55 10.16 -24.19
CA LEU A 259 -11.14 8.84 -23.70
C LEU A 259 -11.93 8.36 -22.47
N LEU A 260 -12.85 9.17 -21.93
CA LEU A 260 -13.65 8.79 -20.77
C LEU A 260 -14.47 7.50 -20.99
N PRO A 261 -15.19 7.30 -22.11
CA PRO A 261 -15.92 6.05 -22.33
C PRO A 261 -14.99 4.83 -22.34
N LEU A 262 -13.81 4.96 -22.95
CA LEU A 262 -12.79 3.92 -22.96
C LEU A 262 -12.28 3.63 -21.54
N GLY A 263 -12.01 4.67 -20.74
CA GLY A 263 -11.59 4.53 -19.34
C GLY A 263 -12.63 3.79 -18.49
N ILE A 264 -13.92 4.11 -18.66
CA ILE A 264 -15.04 3.45 -17.96
C ILE A 264 -15.11 1.96 -18.35
N VAL A 265 -15.08 1.66 -19.65
CA VAL A 265 -15.15 0.27 -20.16
C VAL A 265 -13.94 -0.55 -19.70
N LEU A 266 -12.72 -0.01 -19.82
CA LEU A 266 -11.51 -0.73 -19.40
C LEU A 266 -11.46 -0.95 -17.88
N THR A 267 -11.95 0.01 -17.09
CA THR A 267 -12.09 -0.18 -15.64
C THR A 267 -13.12 -1.26 -15.32
N GLY A 268 -14.26 -1.27 -16.02
CA GLY A 268 -15.26 -2.33 -15.91
C GLY A 268 -14.67 -3.70 -16.24
N ILE A 269 -13.94 -3.82 -17.35
CA ILE A 269 -13.26 -5.07 -17.73
C ILE A 269 -12.26 -5.52 -16.65
N TYR A 270 -11.47 -4.59 -16.10
CA TYR A 270 -10.53 -4.89 -15.02
C TYR A 270 -11.25 -5.43 -13.76
N VAL A 271 -12.30 -4.74 -13.32
CA VAL A 271 -13.11 -5.15 -12.16
C VAL A 271 -13.76 -6.50 -12.44
N PHE A 272 -14.43 -6.65 -13.58
CA PHE A 272 -15.07 -7.90 -13.96
C PHE A 272 -14.07 -9.07 -13.96
N TYR A 273 -12.91 -8.90 -14.60
CA TYR A 273 -11.90 -9.95 -14.69
C TYR A 273 -11.37 -10.38 -13.32
N THR A 274 -10.97 -9.40 -12.49
CA THR A 274 -10.41 -9.68 -11.16
C THR A 274 -11.46 -10.31 -10.24
N GLN A 275 -12.67 -9.76 -10.20
CA GLN A 275 -13.77 -10.27 -9.37
C GLN A 275 -14.29 -11.62 -9.85
N TRP A 276 -14.33 -11.87 -11.15
CA TRP A 276 -14.75 -13.17 -11.71
C TRP A 276 -13.76 -14.27 -11.34
N THR A 277 -12.47 -14.02 -11.57
CA THR A 277 -11.43 -15.02 -11.35
C THR A 277 -11.21 -15.31 -9.87
N LEU A 278 -11.30 -14.30 -9.00
CA LEU A 278 -11.31 -14.48 -7.55
C LEU A 278 -12.62 -15.11 -7.06
N GLY A 279 -13.78 -14.63 -7.52
CA GLY A 279 -15.09 -15.16 -7.14
C GLY A 279 -15.19 -16.66 -7.40
N ARG A 280 -14.69 -17.13 -8.55
CA ARG A 280 -14.64 -18.58 -8.85
C ARG A 280 -13.89 -19.43 -7.82
N ARG A 281 -12.94 -18.84 -7.09
CA ARG A 281 -12.16 -19.50 -6.04
C ARG A 281 -12.75 -19.28 -4.64
N LEU A 282 -13.37 -18.12 -4.41
CA LEU A 282 -13.74 -17.64 -3.07
C LEU A 282 -15.24 -17.75 -2.77
N ILE A 283 -16.10 -17.85 -3.79
CA ILE A 283 -17.55 -17.91 -3.64
C ILE A 283 -18.01 -19.37 -3.67
N PRO A 284 -18.38 -19.96 -2.51
CA PRO A 284 -18.81 -21.34 -2.42
C PRO A 284 -20.15 -21.60 -3.12
N GLY A 285 -20.45 -22.88 -3.37
CA GLY A 285 -21.80 -23.36 -3.67
C GLY A 285 -22.81 -22.99 -2.58
N TRP A 286 -24.09 -22.91 -2.91
CA TRP A 286 -25.14 -22.43 -1.99
C TRP A 286 -25.16 -23.14 -0.62
N ALA A 287 -24.97 -24.47 -0.61
CA ALA A 287 -24.92 -25.24 0.63
C ALA A 287 -23.71 -24.87 1.52
N GLU A 288 -22.53 -24.78 0.93
CA GLU A 288 -21.30 -24.40 1.63
C GLU A 288 -21.34 -22.91 2.06
N LEU A 289 -21.96 -22.04 1.25
CA LEU A 289 -22.23 -20.64 1.61
C LEU A 289 -23.15 -20.54 2.83
N GLY A 290 -24.26 -21.28 2.84
CA GLY A 290 -25.17 -21.33 3.98
C GLY A 290 -24.46 -21.80 5.25
N ASN A 291 -23.66 -22.86 5.15
CA ASN A 291 -22.87 -23.36 6.27
C ASN A 291 -21.80 -22.36 6.73
N LEU A 292 -21.13 -21.66 5.81
CA LEU A 292 -20.17 -20.61 6.14
C LEU A 292 -20.86 -19.46 6.88
N LEU A 293 -22.02 -18.99 6.38
CA LEU A 293 -22.79 -17.92 7.01
C LEU A 293 -23.28 -18.31 8.40
N LEU A 294 -23.86 -19.51 8.56
CA LEU A 294 -24.32 -20.01 9.86
C LEU A 294 -23.17 -20.14 10.87
N ARG A 295 -22.00 -20.65 10.44
CA ARG A 295 -20.81 -20.73 11.28
C ARG A 295 -20.27 -19.35 11.68
N THR A 296 -20.26 -18.41 10.74
CA THR A 296 -19.76 -17.05 10.93
C THR A 296 -20.68 -16.21 11.84
N LEU A 297 -21.99 -16.35 11.66
CA LEU A 297 -23.02 -15.63 12.43
C LEU A 297 -23.29 -16.27 13.81
N ARG A 298 -22.74 -17.45 14.10
CA ARG A 298 -22.89 -18.08 15.41
C ARG A 298 -22.30 -17.16 16.49
N PRO A 299 -23.06 -16.83 17.56
CA PRO A 299 -22.56 -16.01 18.65
C PRO A 299 -21.27 -16.60 19.24
N SER A 300 -20.25 -15.76 19.36
CA SER A 300 -18.93 -16.13 19.89
C SER A 300 -18.27 -14.89 20.48
N ILE A 301 -17.19 -15.07 21.25
CA ILE A 301 -16.41 -13.95 21.82
C ILE A 301 -15.93 -12.96 20.75
N LYS A 302 -15.73 -13.41 19.50
CA LYS A 302 -15.32 -12.57 18.38
C LYS A 302 -16.35 -11.48 18.06
N TRP A 303 -17.64 -11.76 18.27
CA TRP A 303 -18.68 -10.76 18.08
C TRP A 303 -18.59 -9.64 19.12
N LEU A 304 -18.17 -9.93 20.35
CA LEU A 304 -17.90 -8.87 21.33
C LEU A 304 -16.74 -7.98 20.88
N TYR A 305 -15.66 -8.56 20.34
CA TYR A 305 -14.55 -7.80 19.77
C TYR A 305 -14.98 -6.91 18.59
N ILE A 306 -15.78 -7.46 17.68
CA ILE A 306 -16.34 -6.73 16.52
C ILE A 306 -17.23 -5.59 17.00
N LEU A 307 -18.17 -5.84 17.91
CA LEU A 307 -19.08 -4.83 18.45
C LEU A 307 -18.34 -3.74 19.21
N ALA A 308 -17.35 -4.11 20.04
CA ALA A 308 -16.51 -3.15 20.74
C ALA A 308 -15.71 -2.28 19.75
N LEU A 309 -15.18 -2.86 18.67
CA LEU A 309 -14.45 -2.11 17.65
C LEU A 309 -15.37 -1.15 16.88
N LEU A 310 -16.60 -1.57 16.56
CA LEU A 310 -17.61 -0.72 15.93
C LEU A 310 -18.05 0.41 16.86
N ALA A 311 -18.26 0.13 18.14
CA ALA A 311 -18.59 1.12 19.16
C ALA A 311 -17.46 2.15 19.29
N ALA A 312 -16.21 1.70 19.41
CA ALA A 312 -15.04 2.58 19.46
C ALA A 312 -14.90 3.44 18.20
N TYR A 313 -15.18 2.89 17.02
CA TYR A 313 -15.18 3.66 15.78
C TYR A 313 -16.28 4.74 15.75
N ILE A 314 -17.49 4.41 16.19
CA ILE A 314 -18.59 5.37 16.28
C ILE A 314 -18.25 6.47 17.29
N GLU A 315 -17.77 6.11 18.47
CA GLU A 315 -17.30 7.06 19.48
C GLU A 315 -16.21 7.97 18.92
N LEU A 316 -15.18 7.40 18.29
CA LEU A 316 -14.09 8.15 17.69
C LEU A 316 -14.57 9.14 16.62
N THR A 317 -15.46 8.72 15.73
CA THR A 317 -15.83 9.52 14.55
C THR A 317 -17.06 10.41 14.73
N ARG A 318 -17.88 10.16 15.76
CA ARG A 318 -19.14 10.89 16.02
C ARG A 318 -19.18 11.63 17.34
N VAL A 319 -18.46 11.15 18.35
CA VAL A 319 -18.43 11.76 19.70
C VAL A 319 -17.18 12.60 19.85
N ILE A 320 -16.01 12.01 19.57
CA ILE A 320 -14.72 12.72 19.68
C ILE A 320 -14.49 13.60 18.45
N GLY A 321 -14.67 13.02 17.26
CA GLY A 321 -14.57 13.76 16.00
C GLY A 321 -15.86 14.50 15.65
N ASP A 322 -15.72 15.65 14.98
CA ASP A 322 -16.85 16.43 14.46
C ASP A 322 -17.25 15.92 13.05
N PRO A 323 -18.44 15.29 12.90
CA PRO A 323 -18.93 14.85 11.60
C PRO A 323 -19.40 16.01 10.71
N SER A 324 -19.71 17.18 11.27
CA SER A 324 -20.16 18.36 10.52
C SER A 324 -19.01 19.06 9.78
N ARG A 325 -17.78 18.92 10.28
CA ARG A 325 -16.55 19.49 9.71
C ARG A 325 -15.75 18.53 8.83
N SER A 326 -16.39 17.52 8.24
CA SER A 326 -15.66 16.47 7.49
C SER A 326 -14.83 17.07 6.35
N TYR A 327 -13.49 16.93 6.44
CA TYR A 327 -12.55 17.39 5.40
C TYR A 327 -12.77 16.69 4.07
N LEU A 328 -13.04 15.38 4.14
CA LEU A 328 -13.30 14.54 2.97
C LEU A 328 -14.62 13.77 3.19
N PRO A 329 -15.78 14.42 3.01
CA PRO A 329 -17.07 13.74 3.09
C PRO A 329 -17.11 12.59 2.08
N PHE A 330 -17.87 11.53 2.39
CA PHE A 330 -17.99 10.37 1.50
C PHE A 330 -18.35 10.74 0.06
N LYS A 331 -19.22 11.75 -0.12
CA LYS A 331 -19.56 12.30 -1.45
C LYS A 331 -18.32 12.85 -2.18
N THR A 332 -17.52 13.68 -1.52
CA THR A 332 -16.29 14.25 -2.08
C THR A 332 -15.26 13.17 -2.35
N PHE A 333 -15.11 12.21 -1.45
CA PHE A 333 -14.26 11.03 -1.67
C PHE A 333 -14.65 10.27 -2.93
N LEU A 334 -15.95 10.03 -3.14
CA LEU A 334 -16.47 9.30 -4.30
C LEU A 334 -16.26 10.07 -5.61
N ILE A 335 -16.48 11.38 -5.59
CA ILE A 335 -16.19 12.27 -6.74
C ILE A 335 -14.70 12.23 -7.06
N ASN A 336 -13.84 12.45 -6.04
CA ASN A 336 -12.40 12.43 -6.20
C ASN A 336 -11.92 11.09 -6.75
N THR A 337 -12.41 9.98 -6.21
CA THR A 337 -12.08 8.63 -6.68
C THR A 337 -12.52 8.44 -8.12
N THR A 338 -13.72 8.89 -8.49
CA THR A 338 -14.25 8.78 -9.86
C THR A 338 -13.33 9.47 -10.87
N TYR A 339 -12.95 10.72 -10.59
CA TYR A 339 -12.02 11.47 -11.44
C TYR A 339 -10.63 10.86 -11.43
N ALA A 340 -10.10 10.50 -10.26
CA ALA A 340 -8.81 9.83 -10.13
C ALA A 340 -8.75 8.51 -10.91
N VAL A 341 -9.86 7.79 -11.12
CA VAL A 341 -9.87 6.59 -11.95
C VAL A 341 -9.86 6.93 -13.44
N LEU A 342 -10.60 7.97 -13.84
CA LEU A 342 -11.03 8.18 -15.22
C LEU A 342 -10.29 9.25 -16.01
N GLN A 343 -9.42 10.06 -15.38
CA GLN A 343 -8.66 11.10 -16.11
C GLN A 343 -8.00 10.53 -17.37
N ARG A 344 -7.46 9.31 -17.28
CA ARG A 344 -6.82 8.58 -18.38
C ARG A 344 -7.11 7.08 -18.26
N PRO A 345 -7.31 6.37 -19.39
CA PRO A 345 -7.57 4.94 -19.35
C PRO A 345 -6.47 4.16 -18.63
N LEU A 346 -6.86 3.32 -17.66
CA LEU A 346 -5.98 2.43 -16.91
C LEU A 346 -4.82 3.12 -16.17
N GLN A 347 -4.89 4.42 -15.88
CA GLN A 347 -3.77 5.11 -15.21
C GLN A 347 -3.44 4.55 -13.83
N PHE A 348 -4.43 3.98 -13.13
CA PHE A 348 -4.21 3.32 -11.84
C PHE A 348 -3.20 2.16 -11.95
N VAL A 349 -3.14 1.46 -13.09
CA VAL A 349 -2.17 0.38 -13.33
C VAL A 349 -0.74 0.92 -13.30
N VAL A 350 -0.50 2.04 -13.98
CA VAL A 350 0.81 2.70 -14.02
C VAL A 350 1.14 3.30 -12.65
N ALA A 351 0.17 3.99 -12.02
CA ALA A 351 0.34 4.59 -10.70
C ALA A 351 0.76 3.55 -9.66
N HIS A 352 0.06 2.40 -9.58
CA HIS A 352 0.42 1.33 -8.64
C HIS A 352 1.80 0.73 -8.95
N GLY A 353 2.10 0.51 -10.23
CA GLY A 353 3.39 -0.03 -10.64
C GLY A 353 4.56 0.90 -10.30
N VAL A 354 4.41 2.21 -10.48
CA VAL A 354 5.44 3.19 -10.15
C VAL A 354 5.57 3.41 -8.64
N TYR A 355 4.44 3.45 -7.94
CA TYR A 355 4.42 3.77 -6.52
C TYR A 355 4.85 2.59 -5.64
N TYR A 356 4.33 1.38 -5.91
CA TYR A 356 4.61 0.17 -5.13
C TYR A 356 5.56 -0.83 -5.80
N GLY A 357 5.96 -0.61 -7.06
CA GLY A 357 6.94 -1.47 -7.73
C GLY A 357 6.50 -2.93 -7.80
N LEU A 358 7.33 -3.82 -7.25
CA LEU A 358 7.12 -5.27 -7.39
C LEU A 358 5.82 -5.77 -6.75
N ALA A 359 5.35 -5.15 -5.67
CA ALA A 359 4.10 -5.53 -5.02
C ALA A 359 2.88 -5.37 -5.95
N ALA A 360 2.93 -4.43 -6.91
CA ALA A 360 1.92 -4.28 -7.94
C ALA A 360 2.24 -5.13 -9.19
N LEU A 361 3.51 -5.19 -9.61
CA LEU A 361 3.92 -5.89 -10.84
C LEU A 361 3.69 -7.41 -10.77
N ILE A 362 3.97 -8.07 -9.65
CA ILE A 362 3.83 -9.54 -9.56
C ILE A 362 2.37 -10.00 -9.74
N PRO A 363 1.38 -9.44 -9.04
CA PRO A 363 -0.03 -9.74 -9.31
C PRO A 363 -0.41 -9.59 -10.78
N MET A 364 0.07 -8.54 -11.45
CA MET A 364 -0.23 -8.29 -12.87
C MET A 364 0.40 -9.32 -13.81
N LEU A 365 1.69 -9.63 -13.62
CA LEU A 365 2.43 -10.53 -14.50
C LEU A 365 2.06 -12.01 -14.29
N PHE A 366 1.73 -12.39 -13.06
CA PHE A 366 1.60 -13.78 -12.64
C PHE A 366 0.23 -14.11 -12.02
N TRP A 367 -0.84 -13.48 -12.51
CA TRP A 367 -2.20 -13.63 -11.99
C TRP A 367 -2.63 -15.09 -11.77
N ARG A 368 -2.33 -16.00 -12.71
CA ARG A 368 -2.67 -17.43 -12.56
C ARG A 368 -1.98 -18.10 -11.36
N ARG A 369 -0.72 -17.74 -11.09
CA ARG A 369 0.04 -18.25 -9.93
C ARG A 369 -0.43 -17.60 -8.64
N LEU A 370 -0.77 -16.31 -8.69
CA LEU A 370 -1.42 -15.63 -7.58
C LEU A 370 -2.69 -16.38 -7.16
N LEU A 371 -3.57 -16.75 -8.10
CA LEU A 371 -4.77 -17.52 -7.80
C LEU A 371 -4.46 -18.91 -7.20
N ALA A 372 -3.33 -19.51 -7.57
CA ALA A 372 -2.91 -20.82 -7.05
C ALA A 372 -2.34 -20.73 -5.62
N VAL A 373 -1.71 -19.62 -5.25
CA VAL A 373 -1.17 -19.45 -3.88
C VAL A 373 -2.24 -19.02 -2.86
N LEU A 374 -3.45 -18.67 -3.30
CA LEU A 374 -4.57 -18.37 -2.39
C LEU A 374 -4.93 -19.55 -1.49
N ASP A 375 -4.70 -20.79 -1.95
CA ASP A 375 -4.91 -21.99 -1.15
C ASP A 375 -4.03 -21.99 0.13
N ARG A 376 -2.88 -21.30 0.11
CA ARG A 376 -2.00 -21.13 1.29
C ARG A 376 -2.44 -20.02 2.24
N LEU A 377 -3.28 -19.10 1.76
CA LEU A 377 -3.68 -17.89 2.50
C LEU A 377 -5.04 -18.03 3.19
N GLY A 378 -5.88 -18.96 2.74
CA GLY A 378 -7.21 -19.18 3.30
C GLY A 378 -8.24 -18.13 2.85
N LEU A 379 -9.49 -18.32 3.29
CA LEU A 379 -10.63 -17.56 2.78
C LEU A 379 -10.59 -16.08 3.16
N GLY A 380 -10.21 -15.74 4.40
CA GLY A 380 -10.25 -14.36 4.87
C GLY A 380 -9.30 -13.43 4.10
N LEU A 381 -8.05 -13.86 3.85
CA LEU A 381 -7.11 -13.10 3.02
C LEU A 381 -7.48 -13.12 1.53
N GLY A 382 -8.10 -14.21 1.05
CA GLY A 382 -8.67 -14.26 -0.29
C GLY A 382 -9.76 -13.20 -0.50
N LEU A 383 -10.73 -13.11 0.42
CA LEU A 383 -11.77 -12.09 0.41
C LEU A 383 -11.19 -10.68 0.57
N MET A 384 -10.17 -10.51 1.41
CA MET A 384 -9.47 -9.24 1.56
C MET A 384 -8.83 -8.82 0.23
N LEU A 385 -8.16 -9.73 -0.48
CA LEU A 385 -7.61 -9.45 -1.81
C LEU A 385 -8.70 -9.05 -2.81
N MET A 386 -9.87 -9.69 -2.75
CA MET A 386 -11.02 -9.35 -3.59
C MET A 386 -11.49 -7.90 -3.37
N VAL A 387 -11.52 -7.43 -2.11
CA VAL A 387 -11.78 -6.02 -1.77
C VAL A 387 -10.64 -5.11 -2.23
N VAL A 388 -9.38 -5.51 -2.04
CA VAL A 388 -8.22 -4.73 -2.49
C VAL A 388 -8.23 -4.53 -4.01
N MET A 389 -8.62 -5.54 -4.79
CA MET A 389 -8.73 -5.40 -6.25
C MET A 389 -9.85 -4.44 -6.67
N LEU A 390 -10.91 -4.27 -5.88
CA LEU A 390 -11.90 -3.21 -6.12
C LEU A 390 -11.32 -1.84 -5.82
N GLN A 391 -10.58 -1.69 -4.72
CA GLN A 391 -9.97 -0.41 -4.37
C GLN A 391 -8.78 -0.05 -5.26
N ALA A 392 -8.16 -1.03 -5.92
CA ALA A 392 -7.04 -0.84 -6.84
C ALA A 392 -7.40 -0.03 -8.09
N ILE A 393 -8.68 0.25 -8.36
CA ILE A 393 -9.03 1.20 -9.44
C ILE A 393 -8.66 2.65 -9.05
N ASN A 394 -8.56 2.95 -7.75
CA ASN A 394 -8.14 4.25 -7.27
C ASN A 394 -6.66 4.49 -7.61
N SER A 395 -6.40 5.54 -8.40
CA SER A 395 -5.03 5.86 -8.83
C SER A 395 -4.23 6.62 -7.77
N GLU A 396 -4.86 7.09 -6.70
CA GLU A 396 -4.16 7.67 -5.54
C GLU A 396 -3.60 6.54 -4.67
N THR A 397 -2.55 5.88 -5.17
CA THR A 397 -2.02 4.62 -4.64
C THR A 397 -1.70 4.64 -3.15
N ARG A 398 -1.27 5.79 -2.60
CA ARG A 398 -1.02 5.94 -1.15
C ARG A 398 -2.22 5.59 -0.27
N GLN A 399 -3.44 5.71 -0.78
CA GLN A 399 -4.66 5.33 -0.04
C GLN A 399 -4.75 3.83 0.28
N LEU A 400 -3.93 3.00 -0.39
CA LEU A 400 -3.78 1.56 -0.18
C LEU A 400 -2.59 1.18 0.74
N ALA A 401 -2.00 2.14 1.47
CA ALA A 401 -0.79 1.89 2.25
C ALA A 401 -0.94 0.72 3.24
N ASN A 402 -2.09 0.60 3.90
CA ASN A 402 -2.37 -0.48 4.85
C ASN A 402 -2.54 -1.88 4.22
N VAL A 403 -2.67 -2.00 2.90
CA VAL A 403 -2.76 -3.30 2.21
C VAL A 403 -1.51 -3.66 1.41
N LEU A 404 -0.55 -2.74 1.29
CA LEU A 404 0.76 -3.04 0.74
C LEU A 404 1.41 -4.31 1.36
N PRO A 405 1.34 -4.57 2.69
CA PRO A 405 1.91 -5.79 3.26
C PRO A 405 1.30 -7.08 2.69
N LEU A 406 -0.01 -7.08 2.40
CA LEU A 406 -0.70 -8.20 1.77
C LEU A 406 -0.21 -8.41 0.33
N LEU A 407 -0.06 -7.32 -0.44
CA LEU A 407 0.46 -7.39 -1.81
C LEU A 407 1.92 -7.88 -1.85
N ALA A 408 2.75 -7.43 -0.91
CA ALA A 408 4.12 -7.93 -0.76
C ALA A 408 4.16 -9.42 -0.36
N LEU A 409 3.25 -9.86 0.52
CA LEU A 409 3.08 -11.29 0.84
C LEU A 409 2.71 -12.13 -0.37
N ILE A 410 1.74 -11.67 -1.16
CA ILE A 410 1.35 -12.35 -2.39
C ILE A 410 2.53 -12.41 -3.37
N ALA A 411 3.30 -11.32 -3.51
CA ALA A 411 4.48 -11.30 -4.36
C ALA A 411 5.52 -12.35 -3.91
N ALA A 412 5.78 -12.44 -2.61
CA ALA A 412 6.68 -13.44 -2.02
C ALA A 412 6.19 -14.87 -2.27
N LEU A 413 4.92 -15.16 -2.00
CA LEU A 413 4.34 -16.49 -2.21
C LEU A 413 4.33 -16.90 -3.68
N VAL A 414 4.05 -15.98 -4.59
CA VAL A 414 4.16 -16.24 -6.03
C VAL A 414 5.60 -16.55 -6.41
N ALA A 415 6.57 -15.78 -5.90
CA ALA A 415 7.99 -16.05 -6.13
C ALA A 415 8.43 -17.43 -5.60
N ASP A 416 7.87 -17.87 -4.46
CA ASP A 416 8.10 -19.19 -3.86
C ASP A 416 7.65 -20.35 -4.77
N THR A 417 6.80 -20.08 -5.77
CA THR A 417 6.40 -21.07 -6.79
C THR A 417 7.41 -21.20 -7.95
N PHE A 418 8.53 -20.48 -7.88
CA PHE A 418 9.64 -20.52 -8.83
C PHE A 418 10.93 -20.95 -8.11
N SER A 419 11.81 -21.65 -8.82
CA SER A 419 13.18 -21.92 -8.36
C SER A 419 14.09 -20.74 -8.70
N LEU A 420 13.91 -19.58 -8.04
CA LEU A 420 14.72 -18.40 -8.36
C LEU A 420 16.18 -18.63 -8.00
N ASN A 421 17.10 -18.09 -8.80
CA ASN A 421 18.51 -18.05 -8.43
C ASN A 421 18.87 -16.66 -7.90
N ARG A 422 20.04 -16.56 -7.25
CA ARG A 422 20.53 -15.31 -6.67
C ARG A 422 20.63 -14.18 -7.70
N ALA A 423 21.03 -14.50 -8.93
CA ALA A 423 21.15 -13.51 -10.00
C ALA A 423 19.79 -12.89 -10.37
N ALA A 424 18.71 -13.68 -10.41
CA ALA A 424 17.36 -13.17 -10.64
C ALA A 424 16.94 -12.20 -9.53
N VAL A 425 17.18 -12.55 -8.26
CA VAL A 425 16.87 -11.69 -7.11
C VAL A 425 17.63 -10.36 -7.20
N TRP A 426 18.94 -10.39 -7.45
CA TRP A 426 19.75 -9.17 -7.59
C TRP A 426 19.36 -8.33 -8.79
N THR A 427 19.03 -8.95 -9.93
CA THR A 427 18.53 -8.24 -11.11
C THR A 427 17.26 -7.46 -10.78
N VAL A 428 16.32 -8.11 -10.09
CA VAL A 428 15.09 -7.45 -9.63
C VAL A 428 15.40 -6.33 -8.64
N ALA A 429 16.29 -6.55 -7.68
CA ALA A 429 16.67 -5.54 -6.70
C ALA A 429 17.22 -4.26 -7.36
N VAL A 430 18.13 -4.40 -8.34
CA VAL A 430 18.70 -3.26 -9.07
C VAL A 430 17.62 -2.49 -9.83
N LEU A 431 16.73 -3.20 -10.55
CA LEU A 431 15.64 -2.56 -11.28
C LEU A 431 14.70 -1.77 -10.36
N LEU A 432 14.39 -2.33 -9.18
CA LEU A 432 13.52 -1.66 -8.20
C LEU A 432 14.17 -0.41 -7.60
N VAL A 433 15.47 -0.43 -7.33
CA VAL A 433 16.20 0.77 -6.89
C VAL A 433 16.17 1.86 -7.97
N LEU A 434 16.27 1.49 -9.25
CA LEU A 434 16.19 2.46 -10.34
C LEU A 434 14.79 3.10 -10.44
N ILE A 435 13.71 2.31 -10.37
CA ILE A 435 12.35 2.85 -10.51
C ILE A 435 11.78 3.48 -9.24
N SER A 436 12.35 3.19 -8.06
CA SER A 436 11.92 3.79 -6.78
C SER A 436 12.21 5.28 -6.68
N LYS A 437 13.12 5.80 -7.52
CA LYS A 437 13.55 7.21 -7.54
C LYS A 437 14.08 7.71 -6.19
N ALA A 438 14.53 6.81 -5.32
CA ALA A 438 15.18 7.16 -4.07
C ALA A 438 16.45 8.01 -4.30
N TRP A 439 17.08 7.81 -5.45
CA TRP A 439 18.27 8.53 -5.94
C TRP A 439 17.97 9.91 -6.54
N LEU A 440 16.70 10.25 -6.78
CA LEU A 440 16.30 11.49 -7.44
C LEU A 440 16.06 12.59 -6.39
N PRO A 441 16.87 13.66 -6.33
CA PRO A 441 16.70 14.74 -5.36
C PRO A 441 15.58 15.69 -5.84
N PHE A 442 14.41 15.61 -5.24
CA PHE A 442 13.22 16.33 -5.71
C PHE A 442 13.43 17.84 -5.64
N ASN A 443 14.03 18.32 -4.56
CA ASN A 443 14.24 19.75 -4.33
C ASN A 443 15.36 20.38 -5.17
N TRP A 444 16.11 19.60 -5.95
CA TRP A 444 17.20 20.15 -6.78
C TRP A 444 16.72 20.60 -8.17
N PHE A 445 15.52 20.20 -8.57
CA PHE A 445 15.01 20.49 -9.92
C PHE A 445 14.41 21.88 -10.07
N ASP A 446 14.17 22.59 -8.97
CA ASP A 446 13.80 23.99 -9.01
C ASP A 446 14.48 24.74 -7.85
N PRO A 447 15.49 25.58 -8.12
CA PRO A 447 16.20 26.36 -7.10
C PRO A 447 15.34 27.50 -6.53
N THR A 448 14.15 27.74 -7.08
CA THR A 448 13.16 28.72 -6.61
C THR A 448 12.08 28.10 -5.72
N PHE A 449 12.35 26.97 -5.05
CA PHE A 449 11.54 26.50 -3.93
C PHE A 449 12.31 26.47 -2.63
N GLY A 450 11.84 27.27 -1.66
CA GLY A 450 12.40 27.35 -0.30
C GLY A 450 12.72 28.78 0.16
N GLN A 451 12.54 29.79 -0.70
CA GLN A 451 12.57 31.19 -0.31
C GLN A 451 11.23 31.59 0.35
N PRO A 452 11.22 32.58 1.26
CA PRO A 452 10.02 33.04 1.97
C PRO A 452 8.84 33.51 1.10
N ALA A 453 9.03 33.70 -0.21
CA ALA A 453 8.01 34.14 -1.18
C ALA A 453 7.64 33.08 -2.23
N ASP A 454 8.27 31.91 -2.20
CA ASP A 454 8.06 30.89 -3.23
C ASP A 454 6.71 30.21 -3.06
N ARG A 455 5.89 30.24 -4.11
CA ARG A 455 4.66 29.46 -4.16
C ARG A 455 5.00 28.08 -4.65
N PHE A 456 5.24 27.13 -3.73
CA PHE A 456 5.16 25.70 -4.05
C PHE A 456 3.99 25.50 -5.00
N PRO A 457 4.15 24.76 -6.11
CA PRO A 457 3.13 24.71 -7.13
C PRO A 457 1.93 24.05 -6.46
N SER A 458 1.00 24.89 -6.04
CA SER A 458 -0.15 24.56 -5.21
C SER A 458 -1.39 24.61 -6.09
N PHE A 459 -2.38 23.82 -5.71
CA PHE A 459 -3.33 23.12 -6.58
C PHE A 459 -4.27 23.93 -7.49
N SER A 460 -3.82 24.92 -8.25
CA SER A 460 -4.59 25.51 -9.34
C SER A 460 -4.17 24.92 -10.67
N PHE A 461 -4.57 23.67 -10.92
CA PHE A 461 -4.47 23.07 -12.26
C PHE A 461 -5.29 23.85 -13.29
N VAL A 462 -6.36 24.48 -12.81
CA VAL A 462 -7.35 25.21 -13.62
C VAL A 462 -6.79 26.50 -14.22
N HIS A 463 -5.78 27.13 -13.60
CA HIS A 463 -5.32 28.45 -14.06
C HIS A 463 -4.08 28.38 -14.96
N ASN A 464 -3.08 27.53 -14.66
CA ASN A 464 -1.78 27.61 -15.36
C ASN A 464 -1.18 26.28 -15.84
N GLY A 465 -1.75 25.11 -15.50
CA GLY A 465 -1.22 23.79 -15.94
C GLY A 465 0.20 23.43 -15.49
N ILE A 466 0.90 24.35 -14.82
CA ILE A 466 2.34 24.33 -14.54
C ILE A 466 2.83 23.04 -13.86
N MET A 467 2.01 22.44 -12.97
CA MET A 467 2.36 21.17 -12.31
C MET A 467 2.50 19.99 -13.26
N LEU A 468 1.86 20.04 -14.43
CA LEU A 468 1.90 18.99 -15.44
C LEU A 468 3.15 19.06 -16.32
N GLU A 469 3.93 20.13 -16.17
CA GLU A 469 5.14 20.39 -16.93
C GLU A 469 6.39 20.03 -16.11
N TRP A 470 7.51 19.85 -16.81
CA TRP A 470 8.82 19.74 -16.18
C TRP A 470 9.32 21.15 -15.79
N PRO A 471 9.95 21.34 -14.62
CA PRO A 471 10.39 20.33 -13.65
C PRO A 471 9.34 19.85 -12.63
N PHE A 472 8.20 20.52 -12.51
CA PHE A 472 7.24 20.30 -11.40
C PHE A 472 6.64 18.89 -11.33
N GLN A 473 6.57 18.19 -12.46
CA GLN A 473 6.18 16.78 -12.47
C GLN A 473 7.08 15.90 -11.60
N VAL A 474 8.29 16.30 -11.22
CA VAL A 474 9.12 15.52 -10.30
C VAL A 474 8.39 15.18 -8.98
N TYR A 475 7.57 16.11 -8.47
CA TYR A 475 6.82 15.97 -7.22
C TYR A 475 5.55 15.11 -7.38
N PHE A 476 4.96 15.09 -8.58
CA PHE A 476 3.62 14.55 -8.81
C PHE A 476 3.57 13.33 -9.74
N MET A 477 4.65 13.06 -10.48
CA MET A 477 4.67 12.00 -11.50
C MET A 477 4.47 10.60 -10.91
N ASN A 478 4.60 10.41 -9.60
CA ASN A 478 4.39 9.13 -8.94
C ASN A 478 2.98 9.01 -8.32
N GLN A 479 2.16 10.06 -8.41
CA GLN A 479 0.84 10.10 -7.81
C GLN A 479 -0.22 10.16 -8.91
N GLY A 480 -1.06 9.13 -9.01
CA GLY A 480 -1.94 8.90 -10.15
C GLY A 480 -2.82 10.09 -10.56
N PRO A 481 -3.53 10.77 -9.64
CA PRO A 481 -4.41 11.88 -10.00
C PRO A 481 -3.71 13.12 -10.59
N TRP A 482 -2.37 13.18 -10.49
CA TRP A 482 -1.56 14.36 -10.80
C TRP A 482 -0.42 14.09 -11.78
N ILE A 483 -0.27 12.85 -12.26
CA ILE A 483 0.64 12.53 -13.35
C ILE A 483 0.21 13.26 -14.62
N SER A 484 1.14 13.71 -15.46
CA SER A 484 0.84 14.26 -16.79
C SER A 484 0.72 13.15 -17.85
N ASN A 485 0.22 13.47 -19.04
CA ASN A 485 0.13 12.52 -20.14
C ASN A 485 1.50 11.97 -20.54
N PHE A 486 2.50 12.86 -20.66
CA PHE A 486 3.86 12.49 -21.06
C PHE A 486 4.49 11.54 -20.04
N TYR A 487 4.44 11.89 -18.75
CA TYR A 487 5.02 11.04 -17.70
C TYR A 487 4.25 9.74 -17.50
N LEU A 488 2.93 9.71 -17.72
CA LEU A 488 2.17 8.46 -17.70
C LEU A 488 2.66 7.49 -18.77
N LEU A 489 2.84 7.96 -20.00
CA LEU A 489 3.34 7.13 -21.11
C LEU A 489 4.79 6.69 -20.87
N LEU A 490 5.66 7.61 -20.46
CA LEU A 490 7.06 7.33 -20.17
C LEU A 490 7.19 6.27 -19.05
N GLN A 491 6.50 6.46 -17.94
CA GLN A 491 6.52 5.53 -16.82
C GLN A 491 5.87 4.19 -17.18
N GLY A 492 4.78 4.19 -17.94
CA GLY A 492 4.16 2.97 -18.47
C GLY A 492 5.15 2.17 -19.33
N GLY A 493 5.91 2.85 -20.20
CA GLY A 493 6.97 2.24 -21.01
C GLY A 493 8.08 1.64 -20.15
N ILE A 494 8.59 2.39 -19.16
CA ILE A 494 9.61 1.90 -18.21
C ILE A 494 9.10 0.68 -17.45
N LEU A 495 7.87 0.71 -16.93
CA LEU A 495 7.27 -0.41 -16.21
C LEU A 495 7.07 -1.63 -17.11
N ALA A 496 6.72 -1.46 -18.38
CA ALA A 496 6.62 -2.56 -19.32
C ALA A 496 7.98 -3.26 -19.53
N VAL A 497 9.06 -2.49 -19.67
CA VAL A 497 10.43 -3.01 -19.78
C VAL A 497 10.84 -3.73 -18.49
N VAL A 498 10.64 -3.10 -17.32
CA VAL A 498 10.95 -3.72 -16.03
C VAL A 498 10.14 -5.00 -15.83
N GLY A 499 8.85 -4.97 -16.11
CA GLY A 499 7.96 -6.12 -16.03
C GLY A 499 8.40 -7.26 -16.94
N PHE A 500 8.83 -6.96 -18.17
CA PHE A 500 9.40 -7.95 -19.08
C PHE A 500 10.68 -8.60 -18.53
N VAL A 501 11.60 -7.81 -17.98
CA VAL A 501 12.84 -8.33 -17.39
C VAL A 501 12.55 -9.18 -16.15
N VAL A 502 11.67 -8.73 -15.25
CA VAL A 502 11.20 -9.51 -14.09
C VAL A 502 10.59 -10.83 -14.55
N TYR A 503 9.72 -10.79 -15.56
CA TYR A 503 9.11 -11.99 -16.13
C TYR A 503 10.16 -12.98 -16.66
N LYS A 504 11.16 -12.50 -17.41
CA LYS A 504 12.26 -13.34 -17.91
C LYS A 504 13.14 -13.89 -16.79
N ALA A 505 13.45 -13.09 -15.77
CA ALA A 505 14.24 -13.51 -14.62
C ALA A 505 13.55 -14.66 -13.85
N PHE A 506 12.23 -14.56 -13.66
CA PHE A 506 11.44 -15.58 -12.94
C PHE A 506 11.23 -16.85 -13.78
N THR A 507 11.10 -16.75 -15.09
CA THR A 507 10.78 -17.91 -15.95
C THR A 507 12.00 -18.70 -16.43
N ARG A 508 13.17 -18.06 -16.58
CA ARG A 508 14.40 -18.74 -17.03
C ARG A 508 14.93 -19.74 -16.03
N SER A 509 14.68 -19.54 -14.74
CA SER A 509 15.25 -20.37 -13.69
C SER A 509 14.71 -21.81 -13.66
N ARG A 510 13.58 -22.07 -14.34
CA ARG A 510 12.95 -23.40 -14.46
C ARG A 510 13.72 -24.38 -15.36
N LEU A 511 14.55 -23.90 -16.29
CA LEU A 511 15.21 -24.75 -17.29
C LEU A 511 16.51 -25.40 -16.78
N GLY A 512 17.11 -24.88 -15.70
CA GLY A 512 18.36 -25.41 -15.15
C GLY A 512 18.21 -26.77 -14.46
N ASP A 513 17.16 -26.93 -13.66
CA ASP A 513 17.01 -28.10 -12.79
C ASP A 513 16.56 -29.36 -13.54
N ASN A 514 15.70 -29.21 -14.56
CA ASN A 514 15.27 -30.33 -15.40
C ASN A 514 16.36 -30.80 -16.38
N ALA A 515 17.26 -29.90 -16.81
CA ALA A 515 18.38 -30.26 -17.68
C ALA A 515 19.49 -31.03 -16.93
N ALA A 516 19.63 -30.82 -15.62
CA ALA A 516 20.54 -31.57 -14.77
C ALA A 516 19.98 -32.96 -14.41
N ALA A 517 18.67 -33.08 -14.20
CA ALA A 517 18.02 -34.37 -13.92
C ALA A 517 17.93 -35.31 -15.15
N GLY A 518 18.04 -34.78 -16.38
CA GLY A 518 17.95 -35.56 -17.61
C GLY A 518 19.27 -36.14 -18.17
N ARG A 519 20.39 -36.02 -17.44
CA ARG A 519 21.71 -36.55 -17.88
C ARG A 519 22.19 -37.77 -17.07
N SER A 520 21.32 -38.38 -16.27
CA SER A 520 21.63 -39.56 -15.46
C SER A 520 20.71 -40.75 -15.77
N HIS A 521 20.29 -40.90 -17.02
CA HIS A 521 19.66 -42.11 -17.53
C HIS A 521 20.43 -42.68 -18.70
#